data_AF-A0A5B9D798-F1
#
_entry.id   AF-A0A5B9D798-F1
#
_cell.length_a   1.000
_cell.length_b   1.000
_cell.length_c   1.000
_cell.angle_alpha   90.00
_cell.angle_beta   90.00
_cell.angle_gamma   90.00
#
_symmetry.space_group_name_H-M   'P 1'
#
loop_
_entity.id
_entity.type
_entity.pdbx_description
1 polymer ?
#
loop_
_entity_poly.entity_id
_entity_poly.type
_entity_poly.pdbx_seq_one_letter_code
_entity_poly.pdbx_strand_id
1 'polypeptide(L)'
;MAKKKAAPKKKAATKNRSAYIAKAPIRRLMKNEGAGLVAEDAVILLIEELTKAAKEVTKEAVKLVKGDKRKRVTAADIAACE
;
A
#
# COMPACT_ATOMS: atom_id res chain seq x y z
N MET A 1 -10.13 -43.03 26.36
CA MET A 1 -10.42 -41.58 26.40
C MET A 1 -9.37 -40.84 25.58
N ALA A 2 -9.69 -40.52 24.32
CA ALA A 2 -8.74 -39.93 23.37
C ALA A 2 -8.66 -38.41 23.53
N LYS A 3 -7.46 -37.91 23.83
CA LYS A 3 -7.14 -36.48 24.01
C LYS A 3 -7.35 -35.74 22.69
N LYS A 4 -8.38 -34.88 22.62
CA LYS A 4 -8.62 -33.96 21.50
C LYS A 4 -7.51 -32.89 21.51
N LYS A 5 -6.56 -32.98 20.58
CA LYS A 5 -5.50 -31.97 20.39
C LYS A 5 -6.15 -30.65 19.99
N ALA A 6 -5.92 -29.61 20.78
CA ALA A 6 -6.36 -28.26 20.49
C ALA A 6 -5.71 -27.76 19.18
N ALA A 7 -6.54 -27.26 18.27
CA ALA A 7 -6.08 -26.64 17.03
C ALA A 7 -5.20 -25.41 17.33
N PRO A 8 -4.10 -25.18 16.60
CA PRO A 8 -3.24 -24.04 16.83
C PRO A 8 -4.00 -22.74 16.54
N LYS A 9 -4.08 -21.86 17.55
CA LYS A 9 -4.63 -20.52 17.44
C LYS A 9 -3.94 -19.78 16.29
N LYS A 10 -4.70 -19.42 15.23
CA LYS A 10 -4.24 -18.52 14.17
C LYS A 10 -3.70 -17.26 14.84
N LYS A 11 -2.39 -17.02 14.72
CA LYS A 11 -1.75 -15.78 15.16
C LYS A 11 -2.45 -14.64 14.42
N ALA A 12 -3.08 -13.74 15.16
CA ALA A 12 -3.72 -12.56 14.61
C ALA A 12 -2.68 -11.79 13.80
N ALA A 13 -2.92 -11.63 12.49
CA ALA A 13 -2.02 -10.95 11.58
C ALA A 13 -1.71 -9.56 12.15
N THR A 14 -0.42 -9.31 12.38
CA THR A 14 0.10 -8.04 12.88
C THR A 14 -0.47 -6.91 12.03
N LYS A 15 -1.31 -6.08 12.64
CA LYS A 15 -1.92 -4.93 12.00
C LYS A 15 -0.82 -3.91 11.73
N ASN A 16 -0.16 -4.00 10.57
CA ASN A 16 0.71 -2.93 10.06
C ASN A 16 -0.16 -1.70 9.85
N ARG A 17 -0.21 -0.82 10.86
CA ARG A 17 -0.95 0.44 10.84
C ARG A 17 -0.28 1.54 10.01
N SER A 18 0.86 1.24 9.39
CA SER A 18 1.72 2.20 8.69
C SER A 18 1.57 2.20 7.17
N ALA A 19 0.71 1.34 6.61
CA ALA A 19 0.48 1.33 5.17
C ALA A 19 -0.47 2.47 4.80
N TYR A 20 0.02 3.43 4.00
CA TYR A 20 -0.81 4.48 3.38
C TYR A 20 -1.92 3.90 2.47
N ILE A 21 -1.74 2.64 2.05
CA ILE A 21 -2.65 1.90 1.19
C ILE A 21 -3.18 0.68 1.96
N ALA A 22 -4.50 0.49 1.97
CA ALA A 22 -5.13 -0.64 2.64
C ALA A 22 -4.97 -1.95 1.85
N LYS A 23 -4.76 -3.08 2.56
CA LYS A 23 -4.63 -4.42 1.96
C LYS A 23 -5.88 -4.88 1.21
N ALA A 24 -7.07 -4.57 1.73
CA ALA A 24 -8.35 -5.01 1.17
C ALA A 24 -8.61 -4.50 -0.26
N PRO A 25 -8.48 -3.19 -0.58
CA PRO A 25 -8.68 -2.70 -1.94
C PRO A 25 -7.63 -3.22 -2.92
N ILE A 26 -6.36 -3.34 -2.51
CA ILE A 26 -5.32 -3.92 -3.38
C ILE A 26 -5.61 -5.39 -3.68
N ARG A 27 -6.01 -6.17 -2.67
CA ARG A 27 -6.41 -7.57 -2.89
C ARG A 27 -7.64 -7.70 -3.79
N ARG A 28 -8.59 -6.75 -3.71
CA ARG A 28 -9.75 -6.69 -4.61
C ARG A 28 -9.34 -6.34 -6.03
N LEU A 29 -8.42 -5.40 -6.21
CA LEU A 29 -7.83 -5.06 -7.50
C LEU A 29 -7.16 -6.29 -8.12
N MET A 30 -6.26 -6.97 -7.40
CA MET A 30 -5.58 -8.16 -7.91
C MET A 30 -6.55 -9.27 -8.34
N LYS A 31 -7.63 -9.47 -7.58
CA LYS A 31 -8.68 -10.45 -7.95
C LYS A 31 -9.48 -10.04 -9.17
N ASN A 32 -9.80 -8.76 -9.31
CA ASN A 32 -10.50 -8.24 -10.48
C ASN A 32 -9.65 -8.34 -11.75
N GLU A 33 -8.33 -8.18 -11.64
CA GLU A 33 -7.36 -8.41 -12.73
C GLU A 33 -7.18 -9.90 -13.08
N GLY A 34 -7.88 -10.81 -12.39
CA GLY A 34 -7.89 -12.25 -12.69
C GLY A 34 -7.03 -13.12 -11.77
N ALA A 35 -6.45 -12.58 -10.70
CA ALA A 35 -5.72 -13.41 -9.74
C ALA A 35 -6.67 -14.29 -8.92
N GLY A 36 -6.70 -15.59 -9.22
CA GLY A 36 -7.54 -16.56 -8.51
C GLY A 36 -7.16 -16.71 -7.03
N LEU A 37 -5.86 -16.78 -6.72
CA LEU A 37 -5.33 -16.81 -5.37
C LEU A 37 -4.30 -15.68 -5.20
N VAL A 38 -4.48 -14.90 -4.14
CA VAL A 38 -3.61 -13.78 -3.81
C VAL A 38 -3.01 -14.03 -2.43
N ALA A 39 -1.70 -14.26 -2.41
CA ALA A 39 -0.90 -14.40 -1.19
C ALA A 39 -0.81 -13.06 -0.45
N GLU A 40 -0.73 -13.09 0.88
CA GLU A 40 -0.67 -11.86 1.67
C GLU A 40 0.65 -11.12 1.43
N ASP A 41 1.76 -11.83 1.27
CA ASP A 41 3.08 -11.25 1.02
C ASP A 41 3.15 -10.49 -0.30
N ALA A 42 2.48 -11.00 -1.35
CA ALA A 42 2.38 -10.32 -2.65
C ALA A 42 1.61 -8.99 -2.54
N VAL A 43 0.54 -8.95 -1.72
CA VAL A 43 -0.21 -7.72 -1.46
C VAL A 43 0.65 -6.71 -0.71
N ILE A 44 1.45 -7.18 0.25
CA ILE A 44 2.35 -6.32 1.03
C ILE A 44 3.42 -5.72 0.11
N LEU A 45 4.07 -6.54 -0.72
CA LEU A 45 5.10 -6.07 -1.65
C LEU A 45 4.54 -5.06 -2.65
N LEU A 46 3.35 -5.31 -3.20
CA LEU A 46 2.69 -4.35 -4.09
C LEU A 46 2.38 -3.02 -3.39
N ILE A 47 1.94 -3.06 -2.13
CA ILE A 47 1.71 -1.85 -1.33
C ILE A 47 3.01 -1.08 -1.11
N GLU A 48 4.12 -1.77 -0.85
CA GLU A 48 5.43 -1.16 -0.65
C GLU A 48 5.92 -0.45 -1.91
N GLU A 49 5.83 -1.11 -3.07
CA GLU A 49 6.22 -0.54 -4.36
C GLU A 49 5.38 0.70 -4.71
N LEU A 50 4.05 0.61 -4.57
CA LEU A 50 3.16 1.75 -4.80
C LEU A 50 3.44 2.90 -3.82
N THR A 51 3.73 2.58 -2.56
CA THR A 51 4.07 3.59 -1.55
C THR A 51 5.39 4.27 -1.87
N LYS A 52 6.37 3.54 -2.40
CA LYS A 52 7.66 4.07 -2.79
C LYS A 52 7.51 5.07 -3.94
N ALA A 53 6.84 4.66 -5.01
CA ALA A 53 6.55 5.53 -6.16
C ALA A 53 5.77 6.78 -5.73
N ALA A 54 4.71 6.62 -4.94
CA ALA A 54 3.91 7.75 -4.44
C ALA A 54 4.75 8.72 -3.59
N LYS A 55 5.67 8.22 -2.76
CA LYS A 55 6.58 9.07 -1.96
C LYS A 55 7.56 9.84 -2.82
N GLU A 56 8.09 9.23 -3.88
CA GLU A 56 9.04 9.88 -4.79
C GLU A 56 8.34 11.03 -5.53
N VAL A 57 7.21 10.75 -6.17
CA VAL A 57 6.39 11.78 -6.85
C VAL A 57 5.97 12.88 -5.89
N THR A 58 5.52 12.55 -4.68
CA THR A 58 5.11 13.56 -3.69
C THR A 58 6.30 14.42 -3.25
N LYS A 59 7.49 13.83 -3.06
CA LYS A 59 8.68 14.59 -2.68
C LYS A 59 9.09 15.57 -3.77
N GLU A 60 9.02 15.17 -5.02
CA GLU A 60 9.35 16.04 -6.16
C GLU A 60 8.33 17.17 -6.32
N ALA A 61 7.03 16.84 -6.26
CA ALA A 61 5.98 17.84 -6.33
C ALA A 61 6.11 18.87 -5.18
N VAL A 62 6.45 18.41 -3.97
CA VAL A 62 6.71 19.31 -2.83
C VAL A 62 7.95 20.19 -3.04
N LYS A 63 9.00 19.70 -3.71
CA LYS A 63 10.18 20.51 -4.05
C LYS A 63 9.81 21.60 -5.06
N LEU A 64 9.06 21.27 -6.10
CA LEU A 64 8.58 22.23 -7.10
C LEU A 64 7.74 23.33 -6.44
N VAL A 65 6.76 22.93 -5.63
CA VAL A 65 5.86 23.84 -4.89
C VAL A 65 6.62 24.75 -3.93
N LYS A 66 7.66 24.24 -3.27
CA LYS A 66 8.55 25.05 -2.40
C LYS A 66 9.37 26.07 -3.19
N GLY A 67 9.87 25.70 -4.38
CA GLY A 67 10.56 26.62 -5.28
C GLY A 67 9.66 27.76 -5.74
N ASP A 68 8.39 27.44 -6.01
CA ASP A 68 7.33 28.37 -6.40
C ASP A 68 6.75 29.21 -5.25
N LYS A 69 7.23 29.05 -4.00
CA LYS A 69 6.69 29.65 -2.76
C LYS A 69 5.20 29.36 -2.51
N ARG A 70 4.61 28.41 -3.23
CA ARG A 70 3.24 27.95 -3.04
C ARG A 70 3.21 26.99 -1.84
N LYS A 71 2.09 26.96 -1.10
CA LYS A 71 1.90 26.03 0.05
C LYS A 71 1.05 24.81 -0.31
N ARG A 72 0.46 24.81 -1.50
CA ARG A 72 -0.50 23.80 -1.96
C ARG A 72 0.10 23.04 -3.13
N VAL A 73 0.17 21.72 -2.99
CA VAL A 73 0.43 20.81 -4.10
C VAL A 73 -0.84 20.69 -4.92
N THR A 74 -0.76 20.93 -6.22
CA THR A 74 -1.86 20.85 -7.18
C THR A 74 -1.65 19.68 -8.14
N ALA A 75 -2.70 19.32 -8.90
CA ALA A 75 -2.62 18.28 -9.91
C ALA A 75 -1.53 18.58 -10.97
N ALA A 76 -1.33 19.86 -11.30
CA ALA A 76 -0.29 20.28 -12.22
C ALA A 76 1.12 20.00 -11.68
N ASP A 77 1.34 20.16 -10.38
CA ASP A 77 2.66 19.91 -9.77
C ASP A 77 2.97 18.40 -9.69
N ILE A 78 1.94 17.56 -9.57
CA ILE A 78 2.08 16.08 -9.63
C ILE A 78 2.33 15.63 -11.07
N ALA A 79 1.58 16.17 -12.04
CA ALA A 79 1.78 15.86 -13.46
C ALA A 79 3.13 16.36 -14.00
N ALA A 80 3.74 17.36 -13.36
CA ALA A 80 5.05 17.87 -13.73
C ALA A 80 6.22 17.01 -13.23
N CYS A 81 5.98 15.97 -12.41
CA CYS A 81 7.01 15.07 -11.88
C CYS A 81 7.21 13.81 -12.75
N GLU A 82 6.95 13.91 -14.05
CA GLU A 82 7.09 12.82 -15.03
C GLU A 82 8.51 12.75 -15.62
#